data_AF-M5FJC6-F1
#
_entry.id   AF-M5FJC6-F1
#
_cell.length_a   1.000
_cell.length_b   1.000
_cell.length_c   1.000
_cell.angle_alpha   90.00
_cell.angle_beta   90.00
_cell.angle_gamma   90.00
#
_symmetry.space_group_name_H-M   'P 1'
#
loop_
_entity.id
_entity.type
_entity.pdbx_description
1 polymer ?
#
loop_
_entity_poly.entity_id
_entity_poly.type
_entity_poly.pdbx_seq_one_letter_code
_entity_poly.pdbx_strand_id
1 'polypeptide(L)'
;MLTTRVAHRLLVPVAMAALLLLSLAYWWLDNIPHEIFGTAMFVLIAWHIAMNRLWFRNVFRGRYDGRRVFTVLLHLFLIVNMAVLLATSIVISRSVLAFLPLPNIAYLREVHWFCAYWVMIVVGIHLGIHWIRVMALLRSMLGLSRGSPLRAWTLRAAATANAGFGLWSFWVLGVWGKLTFTYSLEFWDFTASVTPFFGHWAGVLALPAILTHYVMTGWVSAASHGGRLAGLRNPTQRPIQSVG
;
A
#
# COMPACT_ATOMS: atom_id res chain seq x y z
N MET A 1 2.26 1.53 -27.18
CA MET A 1 2.59 2.81 -26.51
C MET A 1 1.52 3.09 -25.46
N LEU A 2 1.89 3.18 -24.18
CA LEU A 2 0.98 3.61 -23.11
C LEU A 2 0.65 5.09 -23.31
N THR A 3 -0.63 5.46 -23.28
CA THR A 3 -1.02 6.88 -23.30
C THR A 3 -0.45 7.58 -22.05
N THR A 4 -0.01 8.83 -22.19
CA THR A 4 0.62 9.64 -21.13
C THR A 4 -0.19 9.63 -19.82
N ARG A 5 -1.52 9.65 -19.90
CA ARG A 5 -2.43 9.55 -18.74
C ARG A 5 -2.40 8.19 -18.04
N VAL A 6 -2.26 7.09 -18.78
CA VAL A 6 -2.19 5.74 -18.19
C VAL A 6 -0.80 5.50 -17.60
N ALA A 7 0.25 5.98 -18.26
CA ALA A 7 1.61 5.94 -17.73
C ALA A 7 1.71 6.67 -16.38
N HIS A 8 1.19 7.91 -16.28
CA HIS A 8 1.19 8.65 -15.00
C HIS A 8 0.44 7.93 -13.87
N ARG A 9 -0.69 7.29 -14.16
CA ARG A 9 -1.50 6.58 -13.17
C ARG A 9 -0.81 5.35 -12.59
N LEU A 10 0.26 4.88 -13.23
CA LEU A 10 1.01 3.70 -12.82
C LEU A 10 2.41 4.07 -12.30
N LEU A 11 3.09 5.00 -12.95
CA LEU A 11 4.45 5.41 -12.60
C LEU A 11 4.51 6.19 -11.27
N VAL A 12 3.54 7.08 -11.02
CA VAL A 12 3.54 7.88 -9.78
C VAL A 12 3.47 6.99 -8.53
N PRO A 13 2.53 6.02 -8.42
CA PRO A 13 2.52 5.10 -7.28
C PRO A 13 3.80 4.26 -7.13
N VAL A 14 4.41 3.83 -8.23
CA VAL A 14 5.67 3.06 -8.20
C VAL A 14 6.81 3.91 -7.66
N ALA A 15 6.95 5.14 -8.16
CA ALA A 15 7.95 6.09 -7.69
C ALA A 15 7.75 6.42 -6.20
N MET A 16 6.51 6.62 -5.77
CA MET A 16 6.18 6.84 -4.35
C MET A 16 6.57 5.65 -3.48
N ALA A 17 6.26 4.42 -3.90
CA ALA A 17 6.64 3.21 -3.15
C ALA A 17 8.16 3.04 -3.07
N ALA A 18 8.89 3.33 -4.16
CA ALA A 18 10.35 3.28 -4.17
C ALA A 18 10.97 4.35 -3.26
N LEU A 19 10.48 5.58 -3.28
CA LEU A 19 10.96 6.65 -2.40
C LEU A 19 10.66 6.36 -0.93
N LEU A 20 9.48 5.80 -0.62
CA LEU A 20 9.13 5.37 0.73
C LEU A 20 10.11 4.27 1.23
N LEU A 21 10.42 3.30 0.37
CA LEU A 21 11.36 2.23 0.68
C LEU A 21 12.80 2.76 0.87
N LEU A 22 13.26 3.67 0.01
CA LEU A 22 14.55 4.34 0.15
C LEU A 22 14.62 5.15 1.46
N SER A 23 13.53 5.81 1.83
CA SER A 23 13.45 6.60 3.07
C SER A 23 13.61 5.72 4.32
N LEU A 24 13.26 4.43 4.29
CA LEU A 24 13.49 3.52 5.42
C LEU A 24 14.97 3.20 5.66
N ALA A 25 15.82 3.32 4.64
CA ALA A 25 17.26 3.05 4.74
C ALA A 25 18.05 4.23 5.35
N TYR A 26 17.47 4.91 6.36
CA TYR A 26 18.08 6.09 7.01
C TYR A 26 19.49 5.81 7.54
N TRP A 27 19.69 4.67 8.21
CA TRP A 27 21.00 4.30 8.78
C TRP A 27 22.08 3.97 7.74
N TRP A 28 21.69 3.87 6.46
CA TRP A 28 22.61 3.63 5.36
C TRP A 28 22.83 4.88 4.51
N LEU A 29 21.77 5.65 4.28
CA LEU A 29 21.78 6.84 3.43
C LEU A 29 22.08 8.14 4.19
N ASP A 30 22.02 8.12 5.51
CA ASP A 30 22.07 9.30 6.39
C ASP A 30 20.92 10.29 6.16
N ASN A 31 21.05 11.45 6.81
CA ASN A 31 19.98 12.43 6.94
C ASN A 31 19.62 13.14 5.61
N ILE A 32 20.62 13.59 4.84
CA ILE A 32 20.36 14.42 3.65
C ILE A 32 19.55 13.66 2.58
N PRO A 33 19.95 12.46 2.14
CA PRO A 33 19.17 11.72 1.15
C PRO A 33 17.80 11.32 1.68
N HIS A 34 17.68 10.97 2.97
CA HIS A 34 16.37 10.69 3.59
C HIS A 34 15.43 11.90 3.47
N GLU A 35 15.90 13.11 3.79
CA GLU A 35 15.09 14.32 3.68
C GLU A 35 14.73 14.65 2.22
N ILE A 36 15.65 14.43 1.27
CA ILE A 36 15.37 14.62 -0.17
C ILE A 36 14.32 13.63 -0.66
N PHE A 37 14.48 12.34 -0.33
CA PHE A 37 13.53 11.29 -0.74
C PHE A 37 12.16 11.49 -0.09
N GLY A 38 12.12 11.85 1.19
CA GLY A 38 10.89 12.20 1.90
C GLY A 38 10.19 13.40 1.27
N THR A 39 10.92 14.47 0.97
CA THR A 39 10.36 15.67 0.31
C THR A 39 9.80 15.33 -1.08
N ALA A 40 10.55 14.61 -1.91
CA ALA A 40 10.09 14.15 -3.21
C ALA A 40 8.84 13.26 -3.09
N MET A 41 8.79 12.38 -2.09
CA MET A 41 7.66 11.50 -1.81
C MET A 41 6.40 12.30 -1.45
N PHE A 42 6.52 13.32 -0.58
CA PHE A 42 5.38 14.18 -0.24
C PHE A 42 4.88 15.03 -1.41
N VAL A 43 5.77 15.52 -2.27
CA VAL A 43 5.37 16.20 -3.52
C VAL A 43 4.59 15.25 -4.42
N LEU A 44 5.06 14.01 -4.60
CA LEU A 44 4.34 13.00 -5.37
C LEU A 44 3.01 12.59 -4.74
N ILE A 45 2.92 12.52 -3.41
CA ILE A 45 1.65 12.31 -2.69
C ILE A 45 0.66 13.44 -2.99
N ALA A 46 1.09 14.70 -2.87
CA ALA A 46 0.23 15.85 -3.14
C ALA A 46 -0.30 15.81 -4.58
N TRP A 47 0.59 15.51 -5.54
CA TRP A 47 0.22 15.29 -6.94
C TRP A 47 -0.76 14.11 -7.09
N HIS A 48 -0.50 12.99 -6.44
CA HIS A 48 -1.37 11.81 -6.47
C HIS A 48 -2.77 12.12 -5.93
N ILE A 49 -2.87 12.85 -4.82
CA ILE A 49 -4.14 13.30 -4.22
C ILE A 49 -4.88 14.22 -5.19
N ALA A 50 -4.20 15.21 -5.77
CA ALA A 50 -4.79 16.15 -6.73
C ALA A 50 -5.37 15.44 -7.96
N MET A 51 -4.63 14.47 -8.52
CA MET A 51 -5.08 13.67 -9.66
C MET A 51 -6.26 12.74 -9.32
N ASN A 52 -6.38 12.33 -8.05
CA ASN A 52 -7.44 11.44 -7.57
C ASN A 52 -8.53 12.18 -6.77
N ARG A 53 -8.64 13.52 -6.90
CA ARG A 53 -9.63 14.35 -6.16
C ARG A 53 -11.09 13.89 -6.31
N LEU A 54 -11.42 13.24 -7.43
CA LEU A 54 -12.75 12.69 -7.69
C LEU A 54 -13.12 11.59 -6.68
N TRP A 55 -12.14 10.88 -6.11
CA TRP A 55 -12.38 9.88 -5.07
C TRP A 55 -13.02 10.53 -3.85
N PHE A 56 -12.47 11.65 -3.35
CA PHE A 56 -13.04 12.38 -2.21
C PHE A 56 -14.48 12.83 -2.46
N ARG A 57 -14.79 13.31 -3.67
CA ARG A 57 -16.17 13.66 -4.03
C ARG A 57 -17.10 12.45 -4.04
N ASN A 58 -16.59 11.30 -4.49
CA ASN A 58 -17.38 10.09 -4.60
C ASN A 58 -17.56 9.40 -3.25
N VAL A 59 -16.69 9.61 -2.25
CA VAL A 59 -16.86 9.10 -0.89
C VAL A 59 -18.25 9.45 -0.38
N PHE A 60 -18.68 10.70 -0.50
CA PHE A 60 -19.99 11.18 -0.03
C PHE A 60 -21.20 10.73 -0.87
N ARG A 61 -21.03 9.89 -1.91
CA ARG A 61 -22.10 9.52 -2.85
C ARG A 61 -22.37 8.03 -2.93
N GLY A 62 -23.64 7.62 -2.84
CA GLY A 62 -24.08 6.24 -3.04
C GLY A 62 -24.11 5.38 -1.77
N ARG A 63 -24.58 4.14 -1.89
CA ARG A 63 -24.72 3.21 -0.75
C ARG A 63 -23.34 2.69 -0.31
N TYR A 64 -23.19 2.49 0.99
CA TYR A 64 -21.99 1.92 1.61
C TYR A 64 -22.20 0.43 1.84
N ASP A 65 -21.44 -0.40 1.15
CA ASP A 65 -21.27 -1.80 1.48
C ASP A 65 -20.04 -1.99 2.39
N GLY A 66 -19.89 -3.17 3.01
CA GLY A 66 -18.78 -3.44 3.93
C GLY A 66 -17.39 -3.24 3.28
N ARG A 67 -17.27 -3.59 1.99
CA ARG A 67 -16.05 -3.39 1.21
C ARG A 67 -15.69 -1.91 1.07
N ARG A 68 -16.68 -1.07 0.79
CA ARG A 68 -16.52 0.37 0.65
C ARG A 68 -16.19 1.02 1.99
N VAL A 69 -16.85 0.62 3.08
CA VAL A 69 -16.52 1.10 4.43
C VAL A 69 -15.07 0.79 4.77
N PHE A 70 -14.65 -0.47 4.62
CA PHE A 70 -13.25 -0.86 4.86
C PHE A 70 -12.26 -0.04 4.02
N THR A 71 -12.56 0.14 2.73
CA THR A 71 -11.71 0.92 1.84
C THR A 71 -11.61 2.38 2.29
N VAL A 72 -12.71 3.02 2.69
CA VAL A 72 -12.71 4.41 3.18
C VAL A 72 -11.93 4.54 4.48
N LEU A 73 -12.15 3.64 5.45
CA LEU A 73 -11.41 3.64 6.72
C LEU A 73 -9.91 3.50 6.51
N LEU A 74 -9.50 2.58 5.62
CA LEU A 74 -8.09 2.41 5.27
C LEU A 74 -7.48 3.69 4.69
N HIS A 75 -8.17 4.34 3.75
CA HIS A 75 -7.68 5.59 3.15
C HIS A 75 -7.60 6.72 4.17
N LEU A 76 -8.58 6.83 5.07
CA LEU A 76 -8.55 7.81 6.16
C LEU A 76 -7.36 7.55 7.08
N PHE A 77 -7.13 6.30 7.48
CA PHE A 77 -5.99 5.93 8.32
C PHE A 77 -4.66 6.22 7.62
N LEU A 78 -4.55 5.94 6.32
CA LEU A 78 -3.36 6.28 5.53
C LEU A 78 -3.13 7.80 5.45
N ILE A 79 -4.19 8.59 5.24
CA ILE A 79 -4.11 10.06 5.21
C ILE A 79 -3.62 10.60 6.55
N VAL A 80 -4.18 10.11 7.66
CA VAL A 80 -3.76 10.53 9.01
C VAL A 80 -2.29 10.19 9.24
N ASN A 81 -1.84 8.97 8.94
CA ASN A 81 -0.44 8.59 9.11
C ASN A 81 0.49 9.43 8.23
N MET A 82 0.12 9.70 6.98
CA MET A 82 0.90 10.56 6.10
C MET A 82 0.97 12.01 6.59
N ALA A 83 -0.10 12.53 7.18
CA ALA A 83 -0.10 13.85 7.79
C ALA A 83 0.82 13.92 9.02
N VAL A 84 0.80 12.89 9.87
CA VAL A 84 1.71 12.78 11.02
C VAL A 84 3.17 12.67 10.54
N LEU A 85 3.45 11.86 9.52
CA LEU A 85 4.78 11.78 8.91
C LEU A 85 5.24 13.14 8.38
N LEU A 86 4.39 13.87 7.66
CA LEU A 86 4.74 15.19 7.14
C LEU A 86 5.04 16.17 8.28
N ALA A 87 4.16 16.24 9.28
CA ALA A 87 4.32 17.14 10.42
C ALA A 87 5.60 16.84 11.21
N THR A 88 5.85 15.56 11.50
CA THR A 88 7.08 15.13 12.18
C THR A 88 8.33 15.38 11.33
N SER A 89 8.30 15.11 10.01
CA SER A 89 9.39 15.42 9.09
C SER A 89 9.75 16.91 9.09
N ILE A 90 8.76 17.79 9.07
CA ILE A 90 8.98 19.25 9.11
C ILE A 90 9.73 19.66 10.38
N VAL A 91 9.35 19.12 11.53
CA VAL A 91 9.93 19.49 12.82
C VAL A 91 11.31 18.87 13.05
N ILE A 92 11.54 17.66 12.56
CA ILE A 92 12.80 16.94 12.78
C ILE A 92 13.87 17.32 11.76
N SER A 93 13.49 17.81 10.57
CA SER A 93 14.42 18.15 9.48
C SER A 93 15.51 19.11 9.95
N ARG A 94 16.74 18.79 9.56
CA ARG A 94 17.96 19.54 9.89
C ARG A 94 18.70 20.06 8.66
N SER A 95 18.36 19.59 7.46
CA SER A 95 19.07 19.95 6.25
C SER A 95 18.19 20.76 5.29
N VAL A 96 17.11 20.17 4.77
CA VAL A 96 16.21 20.79 3.80
C VAL A 96 15.44 21.97 4.40
N LEU A 97 15.04 21.88 5.67
CA LEU A 97 14.33 22.94 6.40
C LEU A 97 15.20 23.61 7.47
N ALA A 98 16.53 23.63 7.28
CA ALA A 98 17.46 24.23 8.23
C ALA A 98 17.18 25.72 8.55
N PHE A 99 16.46 26.43 7.66
CA PHE A 99 16.07 27.82 7.83
C PHE A 99 14.92 28.04 8.82
N LEU A 100 14.25 26.97 9.29
CA LEU A 100 13.12 27.06 10.21
C LEU A 100 13.58 26.69 11.64
N PRO A 101 13.61 27.64 12.60
CA PRO A 101 14.11 27.39 13.95
C PRO A 101 13.08 26.62 14.79
N LEU A 102 13.01 25.30 14.59
CA LEU A 102 12.09 24.42 15.32
C LEU A 102 12.76 23.68 16.49
N PRO A 103 12.04 23.49 17.61
CA PRO A 103 12.57 22.82 18.79
C PRO A 103 12.91 21.36 18.49
N ASN A 104 14.02 20.89 19.05
CA ASN A 104 14.42 19.48 18.94
C ASN A 104 13.66 18.61 19.95
N ILE A 105 12.52 18.08 19.52
CA ILE A 105 11.68 17.20 20.34
C ILE A 105 12.03 15.74 20.01
N ALA A 106 12.82 15.09 20.87
CA ALA A 106 13.30 13.73 20.65
C ALA A 106 12.16 12.72 20.38
N TYR A 107 11.06 12.86 21.11
CA TYR A 107 9.87 12.00 20.99
C TYR A 107 9.24 12.02 19.59
N LEU A 108 9.37 13.11 18.82
CA LEU A 108 8.80 13.15 17.47
C LEU A 108 9.47 12.15 16.53
N ARG A 109 10.74 11.77 16.77
CA ARG A 109 11.41 10.74 15.96
C ARG A 109 10.80 9.36 16.17
N GLU A 110 10.43 9.05 17.41
CA GLU A 110 9.75 7.79 17.75
C GLU A 110 8.39 7.72 17.05
N VAL A 111 7.61 8.81 17.13
CA VAL A 111 6.33 8.94 16.42
C VAL A 111 6.54 8.83 14.90
N HIS A 112 7.58 9.47 14.36
CA HIS A 112 7.89 9.45 12.93
C HIS A 112 8.15 8.01 12.43
N TRP A 113 9.05 7.28 13.08
CA TRP A 113 9.34 5.89 12.69
C TRP A 113 8.15 4.96 12.90
N PHE A 114 7.43 5.12 14.01
CA PHE A 114 6.20 4.36 14.27
C PHE A 114 5.17 4.52 13.15
N CYS A 115 4.89 5.78 12.76
CA CYS A 115 4.00 6.06 11.64
C CYS A 115 4.58 5.53 10.31
N ALA A 116 5.89 5.60 10.09
CA ALA A 116 6.52 5.08 8.87
C ALA A 116 6.31 3.57 8.73
N TYR A 117 6.46 2.82 9.82
CA TYR A 117 6.21 1.37 9.83
C TYR A 117 4.74 1.04 9.57
N TRP A 118 3.81 1.75 10.19
CA TRP A 118 2.38 1.58 9.90
C TRP A 118 2.04 1.93 8.46
N VAL A 119 2.62 3.00 7.90
CA VAL A 119 2.46 3.37 6.49
C VAL A 119 2.89 2.23 5.58
N MET A 120 4.00 1.53 5.85
CA MET A 120 4.41 0.38 5.04
C MET A 120 3.33 -0.72 5.00
N ILE A 121 2.75 -1.06 6.15
CA ILE A 121 1.70 -2.07 6.22
C ILE A 121 0.44 -1.61 5.48
N VAL A 122 0.00 -0.38 5.73
CA VAL A 122 -1.23 0.18 5.15
C VAL A 122 -1.09 0.37 3.64
N VAL A 123 0.08 0.78 3.15
CA VAL A 123 0.37 0.85 1.72
C VAL A 123 0.28 -0.55 1.12
N GLY A 124 0.84 -1.57 1.76
CA GLY A 124 0.67 -2.96 1.32
C GLY A 124 -0.81 -3.37 1.21
N ILE A 125 -1.62 -3.12 2.25
CA ILE A 125 -3.08 -3.35 2.19
C ILE A 125 -3.72 -2.57 1.04
N HIS A 126 -3.36 -1.29 0.85
CA HIS A 126 -3.84 -0.44 -0.24
C HIS A 126 -3.53 -1.05 -1.63
N LEU A 127 -2.31 -1.58 -1.83
CA LEU A 127 -1.95 -2.32 -3.06
C LEU A 127 -2.86 -3.54 -3.27
N GLY A 128 -3.17 -4.28 -2.21
CA GLY A 128 -4.05 -5.45 -2.25
C GLY A 128 -5.50 -5.12 -2.65
N ILE A 129 -6.05 -4.01 -2.14
CA ILE A 129 -7.37 -3.50 -2.58
C ILE A 129 -7.36 -3.19 -4.08
N HIS A 130 -6.25 -2.64 -4.57
CA HIS A 130 -6.08 -2.22 -5.96
C HIS A 130 -5.35 -3.25 -6.84
N TRP A 131 -5.38 -4.53 -6.47
CA TRP A 131 -4.64 -5.61 -7.13
C TRP A 131 -4.80 -5.68 -8.65
N ILE A 132 -5.99 -5.37 -9.19
CA ILE A 132 -6.23 -5.34 -10.65
C ILE A 132 -5.28 -4.36 -11.35
N ARG A 133 -5.03 -3.19 -10.74
CA ARG A 133 -4.10 -2.19 -11.27
C ARG A 133 -2.65 -2.67 -11.14
N VAL A 134 -2.29 -3.28 -10.01
CA VAL A 134 -0.96 -3.86 -9.78
C VAL A 134 -0.65 -4.95 -10.80
N MET A 135 -1.60 -5.87 -11.06
CA MET A 135 -1.43 -6.92 -12.07
C MET A 135 -1.38 -6.35 -13.50
N ALA A 136 -2.12 -5.28 -13.79
CA ALA A 136 -2.02 -4.61 -15.08
C ALA A 136 -0.62 -4.02 -15.29
N LEU A 137 -0.05 -3.40 -14.25
CA LEU A 137 1.30 -2.88 -14.25
C LEU A 137 2.34 -3.99 -14.47
N LEU A 138 2.32 -5.05 -13.64
CA LEU A 138 3.27 -6.15 -13.76
C LEU A 138 3.23 -6.79 -15.15
N ARG A 139 2.03 -6.98 -15.72
CA ARG A 139 1.90 -7.51 -17.08
C ARG A 139 2.48 -6.58 -18.14
N SER A 140 2.32 -5.26 -17.97
CA SER A 140 2.88 -4.29 -18.90
C SER A 140 4.40 -4.24 -18.85
N MET A 141 5.00 -4.37 -17.66
CA MET A 141 6.45 -4.39 -17.48
C MET A 141 7.09 -5.69 -17.98
N LEU A 142 6.42 -6.82 -17.78
CA LEU A 142 6.92 -8.14 -18.14
C LEU A 142 6.48 -8.61 -19.55
N GLY A 143 5.78 -7.76 -20.30
CA GLY A 143 5.31 -8.10 -21.67
C GLY A 143 4.33 -9.28 -21.73
N LEU A 144 3.56 -9.54 -20.67
CA LEU A 144 2.78 -10.78 -20.54
C LEU A 144 1.39 -10.69 -21.22
N SER A 145 1.10 -11.60 -22.16
CA SER A 145 -0.18 -11.69 -22.89
C SER A 145 -1.36 -12.20 -22.05
N ARG A 146 -2.63 -11.86 -22.32
CA ARG A 146 -3.79 -12.37 -21.54
C ARG A 146 -4.09 -13.84 -21.88
N GLY A 147 -4.51 -14.65 -20.88
CA GLY A 147 -5.30 -15.88 -21.15
C GLY A 147 -4.76 -17.26 -20.76
N SER A 148 -3.51 -17.46 -20.29
CA SER A 148 -3.03 -18.83 -19.99
C SER A 148 -3.36 -19.31 -18.55
N PRO A 149 -3.99 -20.50 -18.37
CA PRO A 149 -4.26 -21.08 -17.05
C PRO A 149 -2.98 -21.51 -16.31
N LEU A 150 -1.96 -21.99 -17.03
CA LEU A 150 -0.64 -22.27 -16.47
C LEU A 150 -0.06 -21.02 -15.80
N ARG A 151 -0.17 -19.87 -16.46
CA ARG A 151 0.30 -18.60 -15.91
C ARG A 151 -0.49 -18.16 -14.67
N ALA A 152 -1.79 -18.44 -14.61
CA ALA A 152 -2.57 -18.13 -13.42
C ALA A 152 -2.05 -18.93 -12.21
N TRP A 153 -1.70 -20.20 -12.42
CA TRP A 153 -1.08 -21.04 -11.40
C TRP A 153 0.33 -20.59 -11.04
N THR A 154 1.17 -20.20 -12.00
CA THR A 154 2.51 -19.67 -11.69
C THR A 154 2.44 -18.37 -10.89
N LEU A 155 1.54 -17.45 -11.22
CA LEU A 155 1.32 -16.22 -10.45
C LEU A 155 0.80 -16.49 -9.04
N ARG A 156 -0.06 -17.50 -8.87
CA ARG A 156 -0.52 -17.93 -7.53
C ARG A 156 0.60 -18.54 -6.72
N ALA A 157 1.39 -19.44 -7.31
CA ALA A 157 2.56 -20.03 -6.65
C ALA A 157 3.59 -18.94 -6.25
N ALA A 158 3.86 -17.99 -7.15
CA ALA A 158 4.70 -16.84 -6.85
C ALA A 158 4.12 -15.97 -5.73
N ALA A 159 2.81 -15.72 -5.70
CA ALA A 159 2.17 -15.01 -4.59
C ALA A 159 2.31 -15.77 -3.27
N THR A 160 2.14 -17.09 -3.26
CA THR A 160 2.34 -17.92 -2.06
C THR A 160 3.79 -17.86 -1.58
N ALA A 161 4.76 -17.99 -2.49
CA ALA A 161 6.18 -17.86 -2.16
C ALA A 161 6.51 -16.47 -1.59
N ASN A 162 5.99 -15.40 -2.19
CA ASN A 162 6.16 -14.04 -1.68
C ASN A 162 5.49 -13.82 -0.33
N ALA A 163 4.33 -14.45 -0.07
CA ALA A 163 3.70 -14.40 1.24
C ALA A 163 4.56 -15.12 2.31
N GLY A 164 5.11 -16.30 1.99
CA GLY A 164 6.04 -17.01 2.87
C GLY A 164 7.31 -16.20 3.15
N PHE A 165 7.90 -15.62 2.10
CA PHE A 165 9.06 -14.73 2.22
C PHE A 165 8.74 -13.46 3.02
N GLY A 166 7.56 -12.88 2.83
CA GLY A 166 7.09 -11.72 3.59
C GLY A 166 6.89 -12.03 5.07
N LEU A 167 6.38 -13.22 5.41
CA LEU A 167 6.24 -13.68 6.80
C LEU A 167 7.61 -13.88 7.46
N TRP A 168 8.54 -14.53 6.76
CA TRP A 168 9.92 -14.66 7.22
C TRP A 168 10.58 -13.29 7.41
N SER A 169 10.37 -12.36 6.48
CA SER A 169 10.88 -10.99 6.58
C SER A 169 10.28 -10.21 7.74
N PHE A 170 9.01 -10.46 8.08
CA PHE A 170 8.34 -9.87 9.24
C PHE A 170 9.03 -10.26 10.55
N TRP A 171 9.50 -11.51 10.63
CA TRP A 171 10.28 -12.03 11.74
C TRP A 171 11.71 -11.46 11.75
N VAL A 172 12.43 -11.56 10.63
CA VAL A 172 13.83 -11.09 10.51
C VAL A 172 13.97 -9.60 10.83
N LEU A 173 13.01 -8.79 10.39
CA LEU A 173 13.00 -7.36 10.65
C LEU A 173 12.32 -6.98 11.97
N GLY A 174 11.84 -7.93 12.79
CA GLY A 174 11.17 -7.61 14.06
C GLY A 174 9.99 -6.65 13.89
N VAL A 175 9.26 -6.75 12.78
CA VAL A 175 8.25 -5.73 12.38
C VAL A 175 7.13 -5.64 13.42
N TRP A 176 6.80 -6.74 14.09
CA TRP A 176 5.80 -6.74 15.16
C TRP A 176 6.16 -5.75 16.28
N GLY A 177 7.40 -5.80 16.80
CA GLY A 177 7.86 -4.88 17.85
C GLY A 177 7.81 -3.41 17.40
N LYS A 178 8.18 -3.17 16.14
CA LYS A 178 8.11 -1.86 15.47
C LYS A 178 6.67 -1.32 15.37
N LEU A 179 5.68 -2.19 15.20
CA LEU A 179 4.26 -1.81 15.10
C LEU A 179 3.57 -1.64 16.46
N THR A 180 4.13 -2.21 17.54
CA THR A 180 3.55 -2.13 18.89
C THR A 180 4.24 -1.10 19.80
N PHE A 181 5.09 -0.23 19.25
CA PHE A 181 5.91 0.73 20.02
C PHE A 181 6.82 0.06 21.07
N THR A 182 7.10 -1.24 20.89
CA THR A 182 8.03 -1.96 21.76
C THR A 182 9.45 -1.56 21.34
N TYR A 183 10.28 -1.17 22.30
CA TYR A 183 11.67 -0.77 22.03
C TYR A 183 12.46 -1.98 21.50
N SER A 184 12.49 -2.16 20.18
CA SER A 184 13.31 -3.17 19.53
C SER A 184 14.63 -2.53 19.12
N LEU A 185 15.74 -2.96 19.73
CA LEU A 185 17.10 -2.60 19.29
C LEU A 185 17.52 -3.29 17.97
N GLU A 186 16.58 -3.98 17.31
CA GLU A 186 16.78 -4.73 16.08
C GLU A 186 16.79 -3.81 14.86
N PHE A 187 17.95 -3.17 14.65
CA PHE A 187 18.28 -2.50 13.41
C PHE A 187 18.97 -3.46 12.45
N TRP A 188 18.80 -3.20 11.16
CA TRP A 188 19.52 -3.94 10.14
C TRP A 188 21.00 -3.56 10.17
N ASP A 189 21.87 -4.57 10.14
CA ASP A 189 23.31 -4.36 10.05
C ASP A 189 23.69 -4.01 8.60
N PHE A 190 23.79 -2.71 8.32
CA PHE A 190 24.20 -2.20 7.02
C PHE A 190 25.70 -2.38 6.73
N THR A 191 26.51 -2.79 7.71
CA THR A 191 27.92 -3.11 7.47
C THR A 191 28.10 -4.43 6.72
N ALA A 192 27.17 -5.38 6.91
CA ALA A 192 27.20 -6.66 6.22
C ALA A 192 26.70 -6.57 4.77
N SER A 193 25.48 -6.05 4.55
CA SER A 193 24.92 -5.86 3.21
C SER A 193 23.64 -5.02 3.20
N VAL A 194 23.45 -4.16 2.19
CA VAL A 194 22.22 -3.37 2.01
C VAL A 194 21.14 -4.09 1.19
N THR A 195 21.52 -5.00 0.29
CA THR A 195 20.58 -5.61 -0.65
C THR A 195 19.45 -6.40 0.03
N PRO A 196 19.72 -7.25 1.04
CA PRO A 196 18.67 -8.02 1.70
C PRO A 196 17.69 -7.15 2.50
N PHE A 197 18.11 -5.98 2.98
CA PHE A 197 17.23 -5.03 3.66
C PHE A 197 16.04 -4.64 2.77
N PHE A 198 16.31 -4.22 1.54
CA PHE A 198 15.27 -3.85 0.58
C PHE A 198 14.41 -5.04 0.19
N GLY A 199 15.01 -6.23 0.04
CA GLY A 199 14.29 -7.48 -0.19
C GLY A 199 13.28 -7.76 0.92
N HIS A 200 13.72 -7.74 2.17
CA HIS A 200 12.86 -8.00 3.32
C HIS A 200 11.73 -7.00 3.44
N TRP A 201 11.99 -5.69 3.28
CA TRP A 201 10.93 -4.68 3.30
C TRP A 201 9.95 -4.80 2.13
N ALA A 202 10.41 -5.20 0.94
CA ALA A 202 9.52 -5.52 -0.18
C ALA A 202 8.64 -6.74 0.15
N GLY A 203 9.17 -7.75 0.83
CA GLY A 203 8.40 -8.88 1.35
C GLY A 203 7.34 -8.46 2.37
N VAL A 204 7.72 -7.60 3.33
CA VAL A 204 6.81 -7.02 4.34
C VAL A 204 5.71 -6.20 3.69
N LEU A 205 5.97 -5.50 2.59
CA LEU A 205 4.97 -4.77 1.81
C LEU A 205 4.05 -5.73 1.02
N ALA A 206 4.62 -6.78 0.43
CA ALA A 206 3.90 -7.74 -0.40
C ALA A 206 2.93 -8.62 0.40
N LEU A 207 3.30 -9.01 1.61
CA LEU A 207 2.48 -9.86 2.49
C LEU A 207 1.05 -9.32 2.71
N PRO A 208 0.85 -8.12 3.29
CA PRO A 208 -0.49 -7.55 3.47
C PRO A 208 -1.19 -7.26 2.14
N ALA A 209 -0.47 -6.97 1.06
CA ALA A 209 -1.05 -6.80 -0.27
C ALA A 209 -1.70 -8.09 -0.77
N ILE A 210 -0.98 -9.20 -0.67
CA ILE A 210 -1.45 -10.53 -1.10
C ILE A 210 -2.61 -10.99 -0.23
N LEU A 211 -2.49 -10.88 1.09
CA LEU A 211 -3.55 -11.24 2.03
C LEU A 211 -4.84 -10.45 1.75
N THR A 212 -4.73 -9.13 1.61
CA THR A 212 -5.87 -8.26 1.32
C THR A 212 -6.51 -8.60 -0.01
N HIS A 213 -5.71 -8.90 -1.04
CA HIS A 213 -6.25 -9.33 -2.34
C HIS A 213 -7.11 -10.59 -2.22
N TYR A 214 -6.60 -11.63 -1.53
CA TYR A 214 -7.33 -12.89 -1.38
C TYR A 214 -8.56 -12.74 -0.49
N VAL A 215 -8.49 -11.95 0.60
CA VAL A 215 -9.66 -11.62 1.42
C VAL A 215 -10.72 -10.91 0.57
N MET A 216 -10.34 -9.90 -0.20
CA MET A 216 -11.28 -9.14 -1.05
C MET A 216 -11.92 -9.99 -2.16
N THR A 217 -11.19 -10.93 -2.74
CA THR A 217 -11.75 -11.85 -3.75
C THR A 217 -12.69 -12.89 -3.14
N GLY A 218 -12.35 -13.41 -1.95
CA GLY A 218 -13.24 -14.28 -1.18
C GLY A 218 -14.54 -13.55 -0.78
N TRP A 219 -14.45 -12.30 -0.36
CA TRP A 219 -15.60 -11.50 0.07
C TRP A 219 -16.62 -11.28 -1.06
N VAL A 220 -16.15 -11.01 -2.29
CA VAL A 220 -17.00 -10.88 -3.49
C VAL A 220 -17.64 -12.22 -3.86
N SER A 221 -16.89 -13.32 -3.73
CA SER A 221 -17.37 -14.67 -4.03
C SER A 221 -18.48 -15.09 -3.04
N ALA A 222 -18.32 -14.80 -1.75
CA ALA A 222 -19.33 -15.08 -0.73
C ALA A 222 -20.62 -14.25 -0.93
N ALA A 223 -20.49 -12.95 -1.20
CA ALA A 223 -21.63 -12.07 -1.44
C ALA A 223 -22.45 -12.47 -2.68
N SER A 224 -21.77 -12.89 -3.75
CA SER A 224 -22.43 -13.36 -4.99
C SER A 224 -23.12 -14.71 -4.81
N HIS A 225 -22.54 -15.64 -4.03
CA HIS A 225 -23.20 -16.92 -3.70
C HIS A 225 -24.43 -16.71 -2.81
N GLY A 226 -24.36 -15.84 -1.80
CA GLY A 226 -25.51 -15.51 -0.95
C GLY A 226 -26.68 -14.90 -1.75
N GLY A 227 -26.40 -14.00 -2.69
CA GLY A 227 -27.42 -13.44 -3.59
C GLY A 227 -28.03 -14.48 -4.53
N ARG A 228 -27.22 -15.43 -5.04
CA ARG A 228 -27.70 -16.51 -5.92
C ARG A 228 -28.61 -17.50 -5.18
N LEU A 229 -28.28 -17.86 -3.95
CA LEU A 229 -29.12 -18.74 -3.11
C LEU A 229 -30.42 -18.05 -2.67
N ALA A 230 -30.38 -16.76 -2.37
CA ALA A 230 -31.58 -15.97 -2.08
C ALA A 230 -32.53 -15.88 -3.30
N GLY A 231 -31.98 -15.69 -4.51
CA GLY A 231 -32.76 -15.70 -5.76
C GLY A 231 -33.37 -17.06 -6.11
N LEU A 232 -32.73 -18.16 -5.71
CA LEU A 232 -33.28 -19.52 -5.89
C LEU A 232 -34.38 -19.85 -4.85
N ARG A 233 -34.35 -19.23 -3.67
CA ARG A 233 -35.39 -19.37 -2.63
C ARG A 233 -36.66 -18.56 -2.92
N ASN A 234 -36.64 -17.59 -3.83
CA ASN A 234 -37.80 -16.78 -4.18
C ASN A 234 -38.03 -16.73 -5.72
N PRO A 235 -38.49 -17.84 -6.34
CA PRO A 235 -38.65 -17.94 -7.79
C PRO A 235 -39.84 -17.13 -8.37
N THR A 236 -40.68 -16.49 -7.56
CA THR A 236 -41.97 -15.90 -8.00
C THR A 236 -41.88 -14.46 -8.52
N GLN A 237 -40.70 -13.85 -8.64
CA GLN A 237 -40.53 -12.53 -9.25
C GLN A 237 -39.77 -12.57 -10.59
N ARG A 238 -40.19 -13.43 -11.53
CA ARG A 238 -39.94 -13.13 -12.94
C ARG A 238 -41.05 -12.18 -13.41
N PRO A 239 -40.74 -10.99 -13.92
CA PRO A 239 -41.74 -10.23 -14.66
C PRO A 239 -42.13 -11.10 -15.86
N ILE A 240 -43.40 -11.49 -15.92
CA ILE A 240 -43.99 -12.09 -17.10
C ILE A 240 -43.81 -11.03 -18.19
N GLN A 241 -42.91 -11.31 -19.14
CA GLN A 241 -42.88 -10.55 -20.39
C GLN A 241 -44.22 -10.83 -21.07
N SER A 242 -45.14 -9.87 -20.98
CA SER A 242 -46.36 -9.89 -21.76
C SER A 242 -45.97 -9.78 -23.22
N VAL A 243 -46.08 -10.90 -23.94
CA VAL A 243 -46.20 -10.89 -25.39
C VAL A 243 -47.55 -10.27 -25.71
N GLY A 244 -47.51 -9.11 -26.35
CA GLY A 244 -48.64 -8.35 -26.86
C GLY A 244 -48.11 -7.35 -27.88
#